data_AF-A0A7C1IQ89-F1
#
_entry.id   AF-A0A7C1IQ89-F1
#
_cell.length_a   1.000
_cell.length_b   1.000
_cell.length_c   1.000
_cell.angle_alpha   90.00
_cell.angle_beta   90.00
_cell.angle_gamma   90.00
#
_symmetry.space_group_name_H-M   'P 1'
#
loop_
_entity.id
_entity.type
_entity.pdbx_description
1 polymer ?
#
loop_
_entity_poly.entity_id
_entity_poly.type
_entity_poly.pdbx_seq_one_letter_code
_entity_poly.pdbx_strand_id
1 'polypeptide(L)'
;ESIRQGLLTGATAAAIRALTGRPARCDEIRPLPEIALRDMSRAAMERIGAAIGASREFVETGIGTYHGRNVIMVPTRIVDNPVRTVGLGDTISSASWLAEA
;
A
#
# COMPACT_ATOMS: atom_id res chain seq x y z
N GLU A 1 -5.42 2.81 -12.25
CA GLU A 1 -4.94 3.92 -11.40
C GLU A 1 -5.73 4.08 -10.11
N SER A 2 -7.07 4.13 -10.13
CA SER A 2 -7.93 4.24 -8.93
C SER A 2 -7.59 3.23 -7.83
N ILE A 3 -7.45 1.93 -8.20
CA ILE A 3 -7.09 0.85 -7.26
C ILE A 3 -5.77 1.17 -6.52
N ARG A 4 -4.75 1.65 -7.25
CA ARG A 4 -3.44 1.98 -6.66
C ARG A 4 -3.56 3.14 -5.68
N GLN A 5 -4.34 4.18 -6.02
CA GLN A 5 -4.60 5.31 -5.14
C GLN A 5 -5.37 4.91 -3.88
N GLY A 6 -6.36 4.03 -4.03
CA GLY A 6 -7.08 3.42 -2.90
C GLY A 6 -6.12 2.69 -1.96
N LEU A 7 -5.29 1.79 -2.48
CA LEU A 7 -4.32 1.04 -1.68
C LEU A 7 -3.29 1.94 -0.98
N LEU A 8 -2.78 2.98 -1.65
CA LEU A 8 -1.88 3.98 -1.05
C LEU A 8 -2.57 4.77 0.07
N THR A 9 -3.85 5.09 -0.10
CA THR A 9 -4.68 5.74 0.91
C THR A 9 -4.86 4.85 2.14
N GLY A 10 -5.23 3.59 1.94
CA GLY A 10 -5.34 2.61 3.02
C GLY A 10 -4.03 2.39 3.79
N ALA A 11 -2.91 2.27 3.07
CA ALA A 11 -1.59 2.16 3.67
C ALA A 11 -1.22 3.40 4.51
N THR A 12 -1.57 4.60 4.03
CA THR A 12 -1.32 5.87 4.75
C THR A 12 -2.18 5.97 6.00
N ALA A 13 -3.48 5.67 5.90
CA ALA A 13 -4.41 5.69 7.01
C ALA A 13 -3.99 4.71 8.12
N ALA A 14 -3.53 3.52 7.74
CA ALA A 14 -3.01 2.52 8.68
C ALA A 14 -1.76 3.01 9.42
N ALA A 15 -0.84 3.67 8.72
CA ALA A 15 0.36 4.24 9.35
C ALA A 15 0.01 5.33 10.38
N ILE A 16 -0.95 6.21 10.05
CA ILE A 16 -1.43 7.24 10.98
C ILE A 16 -2.10 6.59 12.20
N ARG A 17 -2.94 5.58 11.97
CA ARG A 17 -3.60 4.84 13.04
C ARG A 17 -2.61 4.14 13.96
N ALA A 18 -1.58 3.53 13.39
CA ALA A 18 -0.50 2.89 14.14
C ALA A 18 0.31 3.90 14.96
N LEU A 19 0.66 5.06 14.39
CA LEU A 19 1.42 6.12 15.07
C LEU A 19 0.64 6.83 16.17
N THR A 20 -0.66 7.05 15.98
CA THR A 20 -1.45 7.97 16.83
C THR A 20 -2.51 7.27 17.67
N GLY A 21 -2.85 6.02 17.37
CA GLY A 21 -3.93 5.28 18.02
C GLY A 21 -5.35 5.70 17.63
N ARG A 22 -5.52 6.77 16.82
CA ARG A 22 -6.80 7.33 16.35
C ARG A 22 -7.00 7.17 14.84
N PRO A 23 -8.23 7.25 14.30
CA PRO A 23 -8.45 7.24 12.86
C PRO A 23 -7.74 8.43 12.18
N ALA A 24 -7.35 8.25 10.92
CA ALA A 24 -6.77 9.31 10.11
C ALA A 24 -7.83 10.32 9.70
N ARG A 25 -7.45 11.60 9.64
CA ARG A 25 -8.26 12.67 9.05
C ARG A 25 -7.89 12.85 7.57
N CYS A 26 -8.82 13.36 6.76
CA CYS A 26 -8.61 13.51 5.32
C CYS A 26 -7.38 14.37 4.96
N ASP A 27 -7.10 15.41 5.75
CA ASP A 27 -5.94 16.30 5.58
C ASP A 27 -4.59 15.63 5.95
N GLU A 28 -4.63 14.49 6.63
CA GLU A 28 -3.44 13.70 7.00
C GLU A 28 -3.09 12.65 5.95
N ILE A 29 -4.03 12.28 5.08
CA ILE A 29 -3.80 11.39 3.93
C ILE A 29 -3.05 12.18 2.85
N ARG A 30 -1.73 12.19 2.97
CA ARG A 30 -0.84 12.79 1.97
C ARG A 30 -0.18 11.69 1.14
N PRO A 31 0.17 11.97 -0.13
CA PRO A 31 1.04 11.10 -0.89
C PRO A 31 2.22 10.71 -0.04
N LEU A 32 2.53 9.42 -0.03
CA LEU A 32 3.72 8.97 0.66
C LEU A 32 4.90 9.70 -0.03
N PRO A 33 5.73 10.57 0.62
CA PRO A 33 7.04 10.95 0.08
C PRO A 33 7.63 9.71 -0.55
N GLU A 34 7.98 9.79 -1.84
CA GLU A 34 8.44 8.66 -2.65
C GLU A 34 9.23 7.73 -1.76
N ILE A 35 8.57 6.69 -1.27
CA ILE A 35 9.23 5.75 -0.39
C ILE A 35 10.00 4.95 -1.40
N ALA A 36 11.22 5.41 -1.71
CA ALA A 36 12.22 4.62 -2.40
C ALA A 36 12.06 3.22 -1.84
N LEU A 37 11.61 2.31 -2.71
CA LEU A 37 11.10 1.01 -2.32
C LEU A 37 12.09 0.45 -1.31
N ARG A 38 11.69 0.38 -0.02
CA ARG A 38 12.57 -0.19 1.00
C ARG A 38 13.07 -1.52 0.41
N ASP A 39 14.32 -1.88 0.63
CA ASP A 39 14.92 -3.04 -0.07
C ASP A 39 14.04 -4.30 0.02
N MET A 40 13.33 -4.47 1.13
CA MET A 40 12.32 -5.52 1.32
C MET A 40 11.12 -5.43 0.37
N SER A 41 10.56 -4.23 0.13
CA SER A 41 9.47 -3.99 -0.80
C SER A 41 9.91 -4.25 -2.25
N ARG A 42 11.13 -3.85 -2.60
CA ARG A 42 11.71 -4.13 -3.93
C ARG A 42 11.91 -5.63 -4.14
N ALA A 43 12.54 -6.32 -3.18
CA ALA A 43 12.72 -7.77 -3.24
C ALA A 43 11.39 -8.53 -3.29
N ALA A 44 10.36 -8.07 -2.56
CA ALA A 44 9.03 -8.65 -2.61
C ALA A 44 8.37 -8.45 -3.99
N MET A 45 8.51 -7.27 -4.60
CA MET A 45 8.02 -7.02 -5.97
C MET A 45 8.78 -7.83 -7.01
N GLU A 46 10.09 -8.03 -6.87
CA GLU A 46 10.85 -8.90 -7.78
C GLU A 46 10.37 -10.35 -7.69
N ARG A 47 10.13 -10.88 -6.47
CA ARG A 47 9.59 -12.24 -6.29
C ARG A 47 8.19 -12.39 -6.88
N ILE A 48 7.31 -11.43 -6.63
CA ILE A 48 5.94 -11.46 -7.16
C ILE A 48 5.97 -11.29 -8.68
N GLY A 49 6.77 -10.36 -9.18
CA GLY A 49 6.97 -10.11 -10.61
C GLY A 49 7.43 -11.38 -11.33
N ALA A 50 8.43 -12.08 -10.79
CA ALA A 50 8.88 -13.37 -11.31
C ALA A 50 7.77 -14.44 -11.27
N ALA A 51 7.00 -14.51 -10.18
CA ALA A 51 5.92 -15.50 -10.03
C ALA A 51 4.75 -15.28 -11.00
N ILE A 52 4.44 -14.02 -11.34
CA ILE A 52 3.34 -13.69 -12.26
C ILE A 52 3.81 -13.48 -13.71
N GLY A 53 5.11 -13.64 -13.99
CA GLY A 53 5.68 -13.38 -15.32
C GLY A 53 5.61 -11.91 -15.73
N ALA A 54 5.64 -10.98 -14.78
CA ALA A 54 5.55 -9.55 -15.03
C ALA A 54 6.84 -8.97 -15.62
N SER A 55 6.69 -7.89 -16.37
CA SER A 55 7.83 -7.12 -16.87
C SER A 55 8.55 -6.37 -15.74
N ARG A 56 9.73 -5.82 -16.05
CA ARG A 56 10.48 -4.92 -15.16
C ARG A 56 9.64 -3.72 -14.68
N GLU A 57 8.67 -3.30 -15.50
CA GLU A 57 7.73 -2.21 -15.17
C GLU A 57 6.93 -2.50 -13.90
N PHE A 58 6.60 -3.77 -13.61
CA PHE A 58 5.92 -4.13 -12.36
C PHE A 58 6.76 -3.79 -11.12
N VAL A 59 8.07 -4.02 -11.18
CA VAL A 59 8.97 -3.74 -10.06
C VAL A 59 9.10 -2.25 -9.82
N GLU A 60 9.01 -1.44 -10.87
CA GLU A 60 9.14 0.02 -10.80
C GLU A 60 7.81 0.70 -10.43
N THR A 61 6.67 0.15 -10.87
CA THR A 61 5.35 0.80 -10.74
C THR A 61 4.39 0.12 -9.76
N GLY A 62 4.63 -1.16 -9.44
CA GLY A 62 3.72 -2.03 -8.71
C GLY A 62 2.51 -2.51 -9.51
N ILE A 63 2.45 -2.25 -10.82
CA ILE A 63 1.28 -2.55 -11.67
C ILE A 63 1.62 -3.68 -12.65
N GLY A 64 0.77 -4.70 -12.72
CA GLY A 64 0.93 -5.82 -13.64
C GLY A 64 -0.37 -6.57 -13.86
N THR A 65 -0.26 -7.67 -14.61
CA THR A 65 -1.41 -8.52 -14.97
C THR A 65 -1.03 -9.99 -14.81
N TYR A 66 -1.94 -10.80 -14.28
CA TYR A 66 -1.79 -12.24 -14.17
C TYR A 66 -3.10 -12.94 -14.54
N HIS A 67 -3.07 -13.85 -15.51
CA HIS A 67 -4.25 -14.54 -16.05
C HIS A 67 -5.45 -13.61 -16.31
N GLY A 68 -5.21 -12.49 -16.99
CA GLY A 68 -6.25 -11.52 -17.35
C GLY A 68 -6.79 -10.67 -16.21
N ARG A 69 -6.18 -10.71 -15.02
CA ARG A 69 -6.55 -9.88 -13.85
C ARG A 69 -5.44 -8.90 -13.51
N ASN A 70 -5.82 -7.69 -13.11
CA ASN A 70 -4.87 -6.69 -12.61
C ASN A 70 -4.26 -7.18 -11.29
N VAL A 71 -2.94 -7.02 -11.15
CA VAL A 71 -2.19 -7.22 -9.92
C VAL A 71 -1.56 -5.89 -9.56
N ILE A 72 -1.96 -5.34 -8.41
CA ILE A 72 -1.47 -4.05 -7.92
C ILE A 72 -0.78 -4.28 -6.58
N MET A 73 0.47 -3.84 -6.48
CA MET A 73 1.26 -3.85 -5.25
C MET A 73 1.68 -2.42 -4.92
N VAL A 74 1.53 -2.04 -3.65
CA VAL A 74 1.99 -0.74 -3.16
C VAL A 74 2.91 -0.93 -1.95
N PRO A 75 3.96 -0.12 -1.79
CA PRO A 75 4.76 -0.13 -0.58
C PRO A 75 3.94 0.38 0.60
N THR A 76 4.07 -0.27 1.76
CA THR A 76 3.44 0.15 3.01
C THR A 76 4.43 0.85 3.94
N ARG A 77 3.91 1.60 4.92
CA ARG A 77 4.71 2.16 6.01
C ARG A 77 4.60 1.30 7.24
N ILE A 78 5.71 0.68 7.60
CA ILE A 78 5.82 -0.04 8.87
C ILE A 78 6.21 0.96 9.95
N VAL A 79 5.39 1.00 11.00
CA VAL A 79 5.62 1.79 12.20
C VAL A 79 6.24 0.85 13.23
N ASP A 80 7.51 1.07 13.57
CA ASP A 80 8.27 0.11 14.39
C ASP A 80 7.73 0.00 15.83
N ASN A 81 7.19 1.10 16.37
CA ASN A 81 6.61 1.16 17.73
C ASN A 81 5.17 1.70 17.66
N PRO A 82 4.18 0.88 17.24
CA PRO A 82 2.82 1.35 17.07
C PRO A 82 2.13 1.55 18.43
N VAL A 83 1.44 2.67 18.59
CA VAL A 83 0.56 2.94 19.75
C VAL A 83 -0.62 1.97 19.77
N ARG A 84 -1.11 1.56 18.60
CA ARG A 84 -2.25 0.63 18.48
C ARG A 84 -2.18 -0.21 17.20
N THR A 85 -2.40 -1.51 17.33
CA THR A 85 -2.50 -2.46 16.21
C THR A 85 -3.92 -2.96 15.95
N VAL A 86 -4.80 -2.89 16.95
CA VAL A 86 -6.21 -3.28 16.81
C VAL A 86 -6.94 -2.36 15.84
N GLY A 87 -7.61 -2.96 14.85
CA GLY A 87 -8.37 -2.25 13.82
C GLY A 87 -7.56 -1.74 12.63
N LEU A 88 -6.26 -2.09 12.52
CA LEU A 88 -5.46 -1.73 11.34
C LEU A 88 -5.99 -2.39 10.06
N GLY A 89 -6.41 -3.65 10.13
CA GLY A 89 -7.02 -4.34 8.97
C GLY A 89 -8.28 -3.63 8.48
N ASP A 90 -9.19 -3.30 9.39
CA ASP A 90 -10.42 -2.55 9.05
C ASP A 90 -10.09 -1.18 8.46
N THR A 91 -9.08 -0.50 9.01
CA THR A 91 -8.61 0.81 8.51
C THR A 91 -8.07 0.69 7.08
N ILE A 92 -7.24 -0.32 6.80
CA ILE A 92 -6.68 -0.54 5.46
C ILE A 92 -7.80 -0.81 4.46
N SER A 93 -8.66 -1.79 4.76
CA SER A 93 -9.69 -2.25 3.82
C SER A 93 -10.74 -1.17 3.55
N SER A 94 -11.27 -0.52 4.60
CA SER A 94 -12.31 0.50 4.43
C SER A 94 -11.80 1.75 3.72
N ALA A 95 -10.61 2.25 4.10
CA ALA A 95 -10.04 3.43 3.45
C ALA A 95 -9.64 3.15 2.00
N SER A 96 -9.14 1.94 1.69
CA SER A 96 -8.82 1.57 0.30
C SER A 96 -10.07 1.51 -0.57
N TRP A 97 -11.13 0.88 -0.07
CA TRP A 97 -12.40 0.76 -0.76
C TRP A 97 -13.04 2.13 -1.04
N LEU A 98 -13.14 2.98 0.00
CA LEU A 98 -13.79 4.29 -0.11
C LEU A 98 -13.01 5.28 -0.99
N ALA A 99 -11.68 5.12 -1.12
CA ALA A 99 -10.85 6.01 -1.93
C ALA A 99 -10.64 5.52 -3.37
N GLU A 100 -10.89 4.23 -3.65
CA GLU A 100 -10.94 3.72 -5.03
C GLU A 100 -12.21 4.18 -5.75
N ALA A 101 -13.34 4.16 -5.01
CA ALA A 101 -14.69 4.46 -5.50
C ALA A 101 -14.83 5.87 -6.09
#